data_AF-A0AA89BT70-F1
#
_entry.id   AF-A0AA89BT70-F1
#
_cell.length_a   1.000
_cell.length_b   1.000
_cell.length_c   1.000
_cell.angle_alpha   90.00
_cell.angle_beta   90.00
_cell.angle_gamma   90.00
#
_symmetry.space_group_name_H-M   'P 1'
#
loop_
_entity.id
_entity.type
_entity.pdbx_description
1 polymer ?
#
loop_
_entity_poly.entity_id
_entity_poly.type
_entity_poly.pdbx_seq_one_letter_code
_entity_poly.pdbx_strand_id
1 'polypeptide(L)'
;MEIQDSFFKPAIVGILCIGTQLVFTYLTVDIHHLHKIQTTGEVSGHKSHIFYTKPYDFMVEADRREIFEHMFWFGFLQNGSKMDSLV
;
A
#
# COMPACT_ATOMS: atom_id res chain seq x y z
N MET A 1 -1.37 -6.93 -10.71
CA MET A 1 -0.66 -5.63 -10.77
C MET A 1 0.67 -5.84 -10.11
N GLU A 2 1.76 -5.82 -10.87
CA GLU A 2 3.08 -6.22 -10.37
C GLU A 2 3.72 -5.09 -9.56
N ILE A 3 4.43 -5.44 -8.48
CA ILE A 3 5.13 -4.52 -7.57
C ILE A 3 6.11 -3.60 -8.32
N GLN A 4 6.59 -4.06 -9.48
CA GLN A 4 7.55 -3.36 -10.35
C GLN A 4 7.04 -1.99 -10.84
N ASP A 5 5.72 -1.87 -11.06
CA ASP A 5 5.09 -0.69 -11.67
C ASP A 5 4.33 0.18 -10.66
N SER A 6 4.47 -0.09 -9.37
CA SER A 6 3.79 0.68 -8.33
C SER A 6 4.51 2.00 -8.05
N PHE A 7 3.78 3.11 -8.05
CA PHE A 7 4.27 4.41 -7.56
C PHE A 7 4.86 4.32 -6.14
N PHE A 8 4.35 3.42 -5.31
CA PHE A 8 4.76 3.30 -3.92
C PHE A 8 6.05 2.50 -3.72
N LYS A 9 6.67 1.95 -4.77
CA LYS A 9 7.90 1.17 -4.67
C LYS A 9 9.00 1.98 -3.96
N PRO A 10 9.70 1.40 -2.96
CA PRO A 10 9.67 -0.01 -2.55
C PRO A 10 8.58 -0.37 -1.53
N ALA A 11 7.84 0.60 -1.02
CA ALA A 11 6.80 0.36 -0.05
C ALA A 11 5.58 -0.34 -0.65
N ILE A 12 4.90 -1.10 0.19
CA ILE A 12 3.70 -1.85 -0.18
C ILE A 12 2.52 -1.24 0.57
N VAL A 13 1.54 -0.75 -0.18
CA VAL A 13 0.26 -0.31 0.36
C VAL A 13 -0.71 -1.49 0.29
N GLY A 14 -1.48 -1.70 1.36
CA GLY A 14 -2.48 -2.75 1.43
C GLY A 14 -3.72 -2.32 2.20
N ILE A 15 -4.79 -3.09 2.03
CA ILE A 15 -6.05 -2.92 2.77
C ILE A 15 -6.35 -4.24 3.46
N LEU A 16 -6.57 -4.19 4.77
CA LEU A 16 -7.08 -5.32 5.56
C LEU A 16 -8.58 -5.11 5.76
N CYS A 17 -9.37 -6.10 5.37
CA CYS A 17 -10.83 -6.10 5.54
C CYS A 17 -11.21 -7.10 6.63
N ILE A 18 -11.89 -6.64 7.68
CA ILE A 18 -12.34 -7.45 8.81
C ILE A 18 -13.82 -7.14 9.08
N GLY A 19 -14.72 -7.98 8.56
CA GLY A 19 -16.16 -7.71 8.62
C GLY A 19 -16.49 -6.42 7.84
N THR A 20 -17.04 -5.42 8.53
CA THR A 20 -17.30 -4.08 7.96
C THR A 20 -16.14 -3.10 8.16
N GLN A 21 -15.08 -3.52 8.84
CA GLN A 21 -13.95 -2.67 9.15
C GLN A 21 -12.85 -2.77 8.08
N LEU A 22 -12.30 -1.61 7.72
CA LEU A 22 -11.15 -1.48 6.83
C LEU A 22 -9.98 -0.86 7.59
N VAL A 23 -8.80 -1.45 7.45
CA VAL A 23 -7.53 -0.91 7.95
C VAL A 23 -6.60 -0.73 6.77
N PHE A 24 -6.14 0.49 6.55
CA PHE A 24 -5.13 0.77 5.54
C PHE A 24 -3.75 0.53 6.11
N THR A 25 -2.89 -0.10 5.33
CA THR A 25 -1.55 -0.51 5.74
C THR A 25 -0.50 0.04 4.77
N TYR A 26 0.65 0.39 5.32
CA TYR A 26 1.84 0.81 4.59
C TYR A 26 3.03 0.06 5.16
N LEU A 27 3.59 -0.84 4.37
CA LEU A 27 4.76 -1.63 4.71
C LEU A 27 5.99 -1.01 4.06
N THR A 28 6.94 -0.62 4.88
CA THR A 28 8.27 -0.21 4.41
C THR A 28 9.10 -1.45 4.08
N VAL A 29 9.74 -1.43 2.91
CA VAL A 29 10.59 -2.53 2.45
C VAL A 29 11.97 -1.98 2.10
N ASP A 30 13.01 -2.58 2.67
CA ASP A 30 14.39 -2.33 2.26
C ASP A 30 14.62 -2.93 0.87
N ILE A 31 15.01 -2.08 -0.08
CA ILE A 31 15.25 -2.46 -1.49
C ILE A 31 16.34 -3.52 -1.62
N HIS A 32 17.42 -3.41 -0.86
CA HIS A 32 18.53 -4.36 -0.92
C HIS A 32 18.10 -5.71 -0.39
N HIS A 33 17.33 -5.71 0.71
CA HIS A 33 16.77 -6.93 1.26
C HIS A 33 15.75 -7.58 0.30
N LEU A 34 14.86 -6.79 -0.30
CA LEU A 34 13.90 -7.27 -1.30
C LEU A 34 14.61 -7.88 -2.50
N HIS A 35 15.64 -7.21 -3.01
CA HIS A 35 16.44 -7.71 -4.12
C HIS A 35 17.15 -9.02 -3.76
N LYS A 36 17.68 -9.13 -2.54
CA LYS A 36 18.32 -10.34 -2.04
C LYS A 36 17.33 -11.51 -1.97
N ILE A 37 16.12 -11.28 -1.46
CA ILE A 37 15.04 -12.27 -1.44
C ILE A 37 14.69 -12.71 -2.86
N GLN A 38 14.53 -11.77 -3.80
CA GLN A 38 14.14 -12.08 -5.18
C GLN A 38 15.21 -12.86 -5.95
N THR A 39 16.50 -12.59 -5.68
CA THR A 39 17.62 -13.18 -6.44
C THR A 39 18.17 -14.46 -5.81
N THR A 40 18.19 -14.54 -4.48
CA THR A 40 18.87 -15.63 -3.74
C THR A 40 17.94 -16.38 -2.80
N GLY A 41 16.74 -15.86 -2.52
CA GLY A 41 15.82 -16.42 -1.51
C GLY A 41 16.26 -16.17 -0.07
N GLU A 42 17.37 -15.44 0.15
CA GLU A 42 17.90 -15.22 1.49
C GLU A 42 17.10 -14.13 2.24
N VAL A 43 16.57 -14.50 3.41
CA VAL A 43 15.85 -13.60 4.30
C VAL A 43 16.77 -13.18 5.45
N SER A 44 16.95 -11.88 5.60
CA SER A 44 17.67 -11.30 6.73
C SER A 44 16.72 -11.18 7.94
N GLY A 45 17.25 -11.36 9.15
CA GLY A 45 16.49 -11.19 10.41
C GLY A 45 16.17 -9.73 10.77
N HIS A 46 16.29 -8.79 9.82
CA HIS A 46 15.98 -7.39 10.06
C HIS A 46 14.48 -7.18 10.20
N LYS A 47 14.09 -6.30 11.12
CA LYS A 47 12.69 -5.96 11.35
C LYS A 47 12.23 -4.94 10.31
N SER A 48 11.10 -5.22 9.67
CA SER A 48 10.38 -4.25 8.86
C SER A 48 9.28 -3.57 9.66
N HIS A 49 8.92 -2.35 9.29
CA HIS A 49 7.85 -1.60 9.94
C HIS A 49 6.59 -1.60 9.07
N ILE A 50 5.47 -2.02 9.69
CA ILE A 50 4.12 -1.89 9.13
C ILE A 50 3.44 -0.74 9.87
N PHE A 51 3.06 0.27 9.12
CA PHE A 51 2.21 1.36 9.58
C PHE A 51 0.77 1.06 9.20
N TYR A 52 -0.17 1.39 10.07
CA TYR A 52 -1.59 1.15 9.83
C TYR A 52 -2.45 2.25 10.41
N THR A 53 -3.60 2.49 9.79
CA THR A 53 -4.61 3.42 10.29
C THR A 53 -5.40 2.82 11.44
N LYS A 54 -6.20 3.63 12.14
CA LYS A 54 -7.31 3.08 12.91
C LYS A 54 -8.22 2.22 11.99
N PRO A 55 -8.95 1.23 12.53
CA PRO A 55 -10.03 0.59 11.79
C PRO A 55 -11.14 1.59 11.50
N TYR A 56 -11.55 1.64 10.23
CA TYR A 56 -12.69 2.41 9.76
C TYR A 56 -13.89 1.50 9.57
N ASP A 57 -15.06 1.83 10.11
CA ASP A 57 -16.28 1.04 9.87
C ASP A 57 -17.02 1.56 8.64
N PHE A 58 -17.11 0.74 7.60
CA PHE A 58 -17.81 1.09 6.36
C PHE A 58 -19.31 1.36 6.58
N MET A 59 -19.90 0.89 7.67
CA MET A 59 -21.30 1.17 7.99
C MET A 59 -21.50 2.58 8.56
N VAL A 60 -20.44 3.24 9.04
CA VAL A 60 -20.47 4.60 9.58
C VAL A 60 -20.21 5.62 8.47
N GLU A 61 -21.10 6.60 8.33
CA GLU A 61 -21.03 7.60 7.24
C GLU A 61 -19.77 8.47 7.28
N ALA A 62 -19.33 8.88 8.47
CA ALA A 62 -18.11 9.64 8.64
C ALA A 62 -16.88 8.84 8.15
N ASP A 63 -16.77 7.58 8.58
CA ASP A 63 -15.68 6.70 8.19
C ASP A 63 -15.71 6.38 6.69
N ARG A 64 -16.89 6.22 6.07
CA ARG A 64 -17.00 6.04 4.61
C ARG A 64 -16.35 7.16 3.82
N ARG A 65 -16.50 8.42 4.26
CA ARG A 65 -15.87 9.57 3.59
C ARG A 65 -14.35 9.46 3.62
N GLU A 66 -13.78 9.14 4.77
CA GLU A 66 -12.33 8.93 4.89
C GLU A 66 -11.86 7.72 4.06
N ILE A 67 -12.61 6.60 4.06
CA ILE A 67 -12.30 5.42 3.24
C ILE A 67 -12.23 5.80 1.76
N PHE A 68 -13.24 6.51 1.24
CA PHE A 68 -13.26 6.90 -0.16
C PHE A 68 -12.15 7.87 -0.51
N GLU A 69 -11.78 8.78 0.39
CA GLU A 69 -10.63 9.66 0.20
C GLU A 69 -9.32 8.88 0.11
N HIS A 70 -9.06 7.93 1.00
CA HIS A 70 -7.88 7.06 0.93
C HIS A 70 -7.85 6.26 -0.37
N MET A 71 -8.98 5.67 -0.78
CA MET A 71 -9.08 4.92 -2.04
C MET A 71 -8.85 5.80 -3.27
N PHE A 72 -9.36 7.03 -3.25
CA PHE A 72 -9.11 8.01 -4.31
C PHE A 72 -7.62 8.31 -4.43
N TRP A 73 -6.94 8.62 -3.31
CA TRP A 73 -5.51 8.90 -3.33
C TRP A 73 -4.67 7.72 -3.80
N PHE A 74 -5.01 6.49 -3.37
CA PHE A 74 -4.31 5.31 -3.85
C PHE A 74 -4.49 5.10 -5.35
N GLY A 75 -5.71 5.23 -5.87
CA GLY A 75 -5.97 5.13 -7.30
C GLY A 75 -5.31 6.25 -8.11
N PHE A 76 -5.36 7.49 -7.61
CA PHE A 76 -4.73 8.64 -8.26
C PHE A 76 -3.21 8.48 -8.33
N LEU A 77 -2.56 8.18 -7.20
CA LEU A 77 -1.10 8.02 -7.14
C LEU A 77 -0.61 6.81 -7.96
N GLN A 78 -1.37 5.70 -7.99
CA GLN A 78 -1.03 4.55 -8.83
C GLN A 78 -1.17 4.82 -10.33
N ASN A 79 -2.10 5.68 -10.73
CA ASN A 79 -2.34 6.01 -12.14
C ASN A 79 -1.59 7.25 -12.63
N GLY A 80 -0.99 8.04 -11.74
CA GLY A 80 -0.29 9.29 -12.09
C GLY A 80 0.81 9.10 -13.13
N SER A 81 1.52 7.96 -13.09
CA SER A 81 2.55 7.61 -14.07
C SER A 81 2.03 7.39 -15.50
N LYS A 82 0.72 7.15 -15.71
CA LYS A 82 0.09 7.09 -17.03
C LYS A 82 -0.38 8.45 -17.55
N MET A 83 -0.46 9.46 -16.68
CA MET A 83 -0.93 10.79 -17.04
C MET A 83 0.19 11.64 -17.66
N ASP A 84 1.44 11.41 -17.25
CA ASP A 84 2.63 12.05 -17.84
C ASP A 84 2.98 11.52 -19.25
N SER A 85 2.44 10.37 -19.66
CA SER A 85 2.62 9.80 -21.01
C SER A 85 1.62 10.32 -22.06
N LEU A 86 0.74 11.26 -21.67
CA LEU A 86 -0.28 11.87 -22.53
C LEU A 86 -0.07 13.38 -22.76
N VAL A 87 1.06 13.94 -22.33
CA VAL A 87 1.48 15.33 -22.55
C VAL A 87 2.77 15.36 -23.36
#